data_AF-A0A5M3Z882-F1
#
_entry.id   AF-A0A5M3Z882-F1
#
_cell.length_a   1.000
_cell.length_b   1.000
_cell.length_c   1.000
_cell.angle_alpha   90.00
_cell.angle_beta   90.00
_cell.angle_gamma   90.00
#
_symmetry.space_group_name_H-M   'P 1'
#
loop_
_entity.id
_entity.type
_entity.pdbx_description
1 polymer ?
#
loop_
_entity_poly.entity_id
_entity_poly.type
_entity_poly.pdbx_seq_one_letter_code
_entity_poly.pdbx_strand_id
1 'polypeptide(L)'
;MGLSLFSKPILICFAQSVPPSLLLLLTPKGSYIRPFYLVFSLCFAYEFFLLSKGISVSPVRYSKAGSQIFVAVIQATNVLVVNPLDRDDLVRGGVITNSESTFAQTWHTSTSVFFALRGINTAWRVKNIPEHPKYLTRQAKPRIPRTSFLVRQAFVLAWEYLVLDVLYFLSLQDDSPQVPLADFKYFNVGAAAWGRRVSVSLITWFWVVRVLIDSIYRASALVAVGLCSDAPEDWPPLFGSMWDAYTLRNFWG
;
A
#
# COMPACT_ATOMS: atom_id res chain seq x y z
N MET A 1 12.19 -3.26 -27.20
CA MET A 1 11.31 -2.12 -26.83
C MET A 1 10.52 -2.33 -25.52
N GLY A 2 10.82 -3.36 -24.70
CA GLY A 2 10.06 -3.68 -23.47
C GLY A 2 10.68 -3.22 -22.14
N LEU A 3 12.01 -3.06 -22.05
CA LEU A 3 12.69 -2.67 -20.80
C LEU A 3 12.49 -1.20 -20.41
N SER A 4 12.31 -0.30 -21.38
CA SER A 4 12.14 1.14 -21.12
C SER A 4 10.76 1.51 -20.56
N LEU A 5 9.76 0.64 -20.75
CA LEU A 5 8.40 0.90 -20.27
C LEU A 5 8.29 0.72 -18.75
N PHE A 6 9.02 -0.25 -18.19
CA PHE A 6 9.01 -0.54 -16.75
C PHE A 6 10.06 0.24 -15.96
N SER A 7 11.13 0.72 -16.59
CA SER A 7 12.20 1.44 -15.89
C SER A 7 11.74 2.77 -15.30
N LYS A 8 10.86 3.51 -15.99
CA LYS A 8 10.36 4.82 -15.52
C LYS A 8 9.48 4.72 -14.27
N PRO A 9 8.44 3.88 -14.20
CA PRO A 9 7.66 3.68 -12.97
C PRO A 9 8.52 3.26 -11.79
N ILE A 10 9.46 2.33 -12.00
CA ILE A 10 10.38 1.85 -10.96
C ILE A 10 11.24 3.02 -10.43
N LEU A 11 11.81 3.82 -11.33
CA LEU A 11 12.61 4.99 -10.96
C LEU A 11 11.79 5.99 -10.13
N ILE A 12 10.53 6.21 -10.49
CA ILE A 12 9.63 7.09 -9.73
C ILE A 12 9.38 6.52 -8.32
N CYS A 13 9.15 5.21 -8.18
CA CYS A 13 8.99 4.59 -6.85
C CYS A 13 10.24 4.76 -5.97
N PHE A 14 11.44 4.64 -6.55
CA PHE A 14 12.69 4.95 -5.83
C PHE A 14 12.80 6.43 -5.49
N ALA A 15 12.45 7.33 -6.41
CA ALA A 15 12.45 8.77 -6.17
C ALA A 15 11.46 9.21 -5.08
N GLN A 16 10.41 8.43 -4.82
CA GLN A 16 9.42 8.66 -3.76
C GLN A 16 9.82 8.10 -2.38
N SER A 17 10.86 7.27 -2.30
CA SER A 17 11.23 6.56 -1.06
C SER A 17 12.66 6.85 -0.60
N VAL A 18 13.62 6.91 -1.52
CA VAL A 18 15.05 7.09 -1.20
C VAL A 18 15.39 8.54 -0.83
N PRO A 19 15.05 9.58 -1.62
CA PRO A 19 15.33 10.96 -1.23
C PRO A 19 14.73 11.39 0.11
N PRO A 20 13.45 11.09 0.45
CA PRO A 20 12.90 11.50 1.73
C PRO A 20 13.54 10.72 2.88
N SER A 21 13.97 9.46 2.66
CA SER A 21 14.78 8.72 3.64
C SER A 21 16.14 9.38 3.90
N LEU A 22 16.83 9.83 2.85
CA LEU A 22 18.08 10.60 3.02
C LEU A 22 17.84 11.91 3.78
N LEU A 23 16.73 12.61 3.51
CA LEU A 23 16.38 13.82 4.26
C LEU A 23 16.14 13.53 5.73
N LEU A 24 15.48 12.42 6.08
CA LEU A 24 15.32 12.00 7.49
C LEU A 24 16.65 11.73 8.18
N LEU A 25 17.61 11.13 7.47
CA LEU A 25 18.92 10.77 8.02
C LEU A 25 19.89 11.95 8.13
N LEU A 26 19.84 12.89 7.18
CA LEU A 26 20.85 13.94 7.04
C LEU A 26 20.41 15.30 7.58
N THR A 27 19.11 15.52 7.81
CA THR A 27 18.60 16.84 8.22
C THR A 27 17.92 16.78 9.59
N PRO A 28 18.06 17.81 10.44
CA PRO A 28 17.33 17.90 11.70
C PRO A 28 15.84 18.14 11.47
N LYS A 29 15.03 17.89 12.50
CA LYS A 29 13.61 18.25 12.54
C LYS A 29 13.43 19.75 12.23
N GLY A 30 12.51 20.08 11.34
CA GLY A 30 12.21 21.47 10.97
C GLY A 30 13.11 22.10 9.90
N SER A 31 14.02 21.34 9.26
CA SER A 31 14.80 21.85 8.13
C SER A 31 13.91 22.33 6.98
N TYR A 32 14.20 23.52 6.44
CA TYR A 32 13.48 24.12 5.31
C TYR A 32 13.57 23.31 4.00
N ILE A 33 14.53 22.39 3.89
CA ILE A 33 14.71 21.53 2.71
C ILE A 33 13.63 20.43 2.67
N ARG A 34 13.09 20.03 3.83
CA ARG A 34 12.07 18.98 3.95
C ARG A 34 10.78 19.29 3.19
N PRO A 35 10.12 20.45 3.37
CA PRO A 35 8.92 20.79 2.60
C PRO A 35 9.22 21.01 1.11
N PHE A 36 10.43 21.44 0.75
CA PHE A 36 10.81 21.63 -0.66
C PHE A 36 10.75 20.32 -1.46
N TYR A 37 11.12 19.19 -0.84
CA TYR A 37 10.99 17.87 -1.46
C TYR A 37 9.53 17.52 -1.82
N LEU A 38 8.54 17.99 -1.05
CA LEU A 38 7.13 17.68 -1.33
C LEU A 38 6.67 18.22 -2.69
N VAL A 39 7.24 19.32 -3.16
CA VAL A 39 6.97 19.85 -4.51
C VAL A 39 7.43 18.84 -5.57
N PHE A 40 8.64 18.29 -5.44
CA PHE A 40 9.15 17.26 -6.35
C PHE A 40 8.38 15.95 -6.23
N SER A 41 8.02 15.55 -5.01
CA SER A 41 7.20 14.37 -4.75
C SER A 41 5.84 14.48 -5.45
N LEU A 42 5.20 15.65 -5.44
CA LEU A 42 3.97 15.91 -6.19
C LEU A 42 4.19 15.85 -7.72
N CYS A 43 5.28 16.44 -8.23
CA CYS A 43 5.62 16.34 -9.65
C CYS A 43 5.81 14.88 -10.11
N PHE A 44 6.56 14.09 -9.34
CA PHE A 44 6.75 12.67 -9.62
C PHE A 44 5.44 11.88 -9.53
N ALA A 45 4.56 12.20 -8.58
CA ALA A 45 3.25 11.58 -8.47
C ALA A 45 2.37 11.91 -9.68
N TYR A 46 2.41 13.16 -10.16
CA TYR A 46 1.71 13.58 -11.37
C TYR A 46 2.24 12.88 -12.63
N GLU A 47 3.56 12.80 -12.80
CA GLU A 47 4.19 12.06 -13.90
C GLU A 47 3.79 10.58 -13.88
N PHE A 48 3.79 9.95 -12.71
CA PHE A 48 3.34 8.57 -12.56
C PHE A 48 1.86 8.41 -12.95
N PHE A 49 1.02 9.37 -12.56
CA PHE A 49 -0.39 9.38 -12.96
C PHE A 49 -0.53 9.49 -14.50
N LEU A 50 0.24 10.35 -15.17
CA LEU A 50 0.24 10.44 -16.63
C LEU A 50 0.71 9.14 -17.29
N LEU A 51 1.75 8.50 -16.76
CA LEU A 51 2.21 7.19 -17.24
C LEU A 51 1.12 6.12 -17.09
N SER A 52 0.40 6.11 -15.97
CA SER A 52 -0.68 5.16 -15.73
C SER A 52 -1.79 5.25 -16.80
N LYS A 53 -2.10 6.48 -17.25
CA LYS A 53 -3.07 6.74 -18.33
C LYS A 53 -2.62 6.13 -19.67
N GLY A 54 -1.32 6.04 -19.91
CA GLY A 54 -0.76 5.39 -21.10
C GLY A 54 -0.83 3.86 -21.09
N ILE A 55 -0.97 3.25 -19.91
CA ILE A 55 -0.96 1.78 -19.75
C ILE A 55 -2.36 1.17 -19.87
N SER A 56 -3.40 1.90 -19.48
CA SER A 56 -4.77 1.39 -19.50
C SER A 56 -5.74 2.36 -20.16
N VAL A 57 -6.60 1.82 -21.04
CA VAL A 57 -7.67 2.56 -21.72
C VAL A 57 -8.84 2.87 -20.79
N SER A 58 -8.97 2.13 -19.68
CA SER A 58 -10.08 2.28 -18.73
C SER A 58 -9.79 3.39 -17.71
N PRO A 59 -10.64 4.44 -17.62
CA PRO A 59 -10.53 5.51 -16.63
C PRO A 59 -10.36 5.04 -15.19
N VAL A 60 -11.08 3.98 -14.84
CA VAL A 60 -11.06 3.40 -13.50
C VAL A 60 -9.71 2.76 -13.19
N ARG A 61 -9.16 2.01 -14.16
CA ARG A 61 -7.93 1.24 -13.97
C ARG A 61 -6.71 2.14 -13.86
N TYR A 62 -6.55 3.11 -14.77
CA TYR A 62 -5.42 4.03 -14.68
C TYR A 62 -5.55 4.98 -13.49
N SER A 63 -6.74 5.49 -13.17
CA SER A 63 -6.91 6.39 -12.01
C SER A 63 -6.58 5.68 -10.70
N LYS A 64 -6.99 4.41 -10.57
CA LYS A 64 -6.64 3.58 -9.41
C LYS A 64 -5.13 3.30 -9.33
N ALA A 65 -4.49 2.90 -10.43
CA ALA A 65 -3.06 2.65 -10.45
C ALA A 65 -2.26 3.93 -10.15
N GLY A 66 -2.62 5.04 -10.81
CA GLY A 66 -1.96 6.33 -10.66
C GLY A 66 -2.17 6.97 -9.28
N SER A 67 -3.32 6.73 -8.61
CA SER A 67 -3.58 7.29 -7.28
C SER A 67 -2.77 6.64 -6.15
N GLN A 68 -2.28 5.40 -6.32
CA GLN A 68 -1.52 4.74 -5.25
C GLN A 68 -0.22 5.45 -4.90
N ILE A 69 0.44 6.10 -5.87
CA ILE A 69 1.69 6.82 -5.63
C ILE A 69 1.51 8.01 -4.68
N PHE A 70 0.30 8.56 -4.58
CA PHE A 70 0.00 9.66 -3.66
C PHE A 70 0.08 9.23 -2.19
N VAL A 71 -0.03 7.94 -1.90
CA VAL A 71 0.21 7.43 -0.54
C VAL A 71 1.65 7.72 -0.09
N ALA A 72 2.62 7.63 -1.01
CA ALA A 72 4.01 7.98 -0.71
C ALA A 72 4.17 9.48 -0.43
N VAL A 73 3.46 10.34 -1.17
CA VAL A 73 3.44 11.80 -0.95
C VAL A 73 2.84 12.13 0.43
N ILE A 74 1.73 11.49 0.79
CA ILE A 74 1.07 11.66 2.08
C ILE A 74 2.00 11.21 3.20
N GLN A 75 2.65 10.05 3.04
CA GLN A 75 3.60 9.54 4.02
C GLN A 75 4.81 10.46 4.17
N ALA A 76 5.39 10.94 3.06
CA ALA A 76 6.47 11.92 3.08
C ALA A 76 6.05 13.20 3.80
N THR A 77 4.85 13.70 3.52
CA THR A 77 4.28 14.87 4.21
C THR A 77 4.17 14.63 5.72
N ASN A 78 3.71 13.44 6.11
CA ASN A 78 3.58 13.05 7.51
C ASN A 78 4.95 13.04 8.21
N VAL A 79 5.94 12.31 7.68
CA VAL A 79 7.23 12.10 8.38
C VAL A 79 8.24 13.23 8.19
N LEU A 80 8.07 14.09 7.19
CA LEU A 80 8.95 15.24 6.96
C LEU A 80 8.43 16.54 7.58
N VAL A 81 7.10 16.73 7.64
CA VAL A 81 6.48 18.02 8.00
C VAL A 81 5.55 17.90 9.21
N VAL A 82 4.53 17.04 9.16
CA VAL A 82 3.46 17.02 10.19
C VAL A 82 3.96 16.42 11.51
N ASN A 83 4.57 15.24 11.45
CA ASN A 83 5.17 14.51 12.55
C ASN A 83 6.63 14.21 12.19
N PRO A 84 7.51 15.23 12.22
CA PRO A 84 8.84 15.13 11.67
C PRO A 84 9.69 14.11 12.43
N LEU A 85 10.17 13.09 11.73
CA LEU A 85 11.15 12.13 12.25
C LEU A 85 12.58 12.63 11.97
N ASP A 86 13.53 12.19 12.77
CA ASP A 86 14.97 12.36 12.52
C ASP A 86 15.74 11.05 12.69
N ARG A 87 17.03 11.09 12.40
CA ARG A 87 17.94 9.95 12.56
C ARG A 87 17.88 9.35 13.96
N ASP A 88 17.81 10.18 15.00
CA ASP A 88 17.81 9.71 16.38
C ASP A 88 16.52 8.97 16.72
N ASP A 89 15.37 9.44 16.23
CA ASP A 89 14.10 8.73 16.36
C ASP A 89 14.13 7.38 15.64
N LEU A 90 14.76 7.31 14.46
CA LEU A 90 14.90 6.06 13.70
C LEU A 90 15.79 5.04 14.43
N VAL A 91 16.88 5.50 15.06
CA VAL A 91 17.73 4.65 15.92
C VAL A 91 16.96 4.20 17.16
N ARG A 92 16.28 5.12 17.85
CA ARG A 92 15.46 4.80 19.04
C ARG A 92 14.32 3.84 18.72
N GLY A 93 13.74 3.97 17.53
CA GLY A 93 12.67 3.12 17.02
C GLY A 93 13.14 1.76 16.51
N GLY A 94 14.45 1.49 16.52
CA GLY A 94 15.02 0.21 16.08
C GLY A 94 14.98 -0.01 14.57
N VAL A 95 14.81 1.06 13.77
CA VAL A 95 14.77 0.95 12.30
C VAL A 95 16.15 0.93 11.68
N ILE A 96 17.10 1.65 12.28
CA ILE A 96 18.48 1.73 11.81
C ILE A 96 19.45 1.52 12.97
N THR A 97 20.61 0.96 12.66
CA THR A 97 21.70 0.81 13.63
C THR A 97 22.82 1.81 13.34
N ASN A 98 23.41 2.40 14.39
CA ASN A 98 24.53 3.35 14.22
C ASN A 98 25.77 2.74 13.56
N SER A 99 25.93 1.42 13.61
CA SER A 99 27.05 0.70 12.99
C SER A 99 26.91 0.48 11.48
N GLU A 100 25.73 0.71 10.92
CA GLU A 100 25.46 0.47 9.51
C GLU A 100 25.99 1.60 8.62
N SER A 101 26.32 1.29 7.37
CA SER A 101 26.67 2.31 6.37
C SER A 101 25.47 3.21 6.05
N THR A 102 25.71 4.44 5.58
CA THR A 102 24.65 5.36 5.16
C THR A 102 23.73 4.75 4.11
N PHE A 103 24.28 3.92 3.22
CA PHE A 103 23.51 3.20 2.21
C PHE A 103 22.53 2.20 2.84
N ALA A 104 23.02 1.36 3.77
CA ALA A 104 22.18 0.40 4.49
C ALA A 104 21.11 1.12 5.33
N GLN A 105 21.48 2.18 6.06
CA GLN A 105 20.52 3.00 6.82
C GLN A 105 19.44 3.59 5.90
N THR A 106 19.82 4.07 4.71
CA THR A 106 18.87 4.63 3.73
C THR A 106 17.91 3.55 3.22
N TRP A 107 18.43 2.36 2.91
CA TRP A 107 17.62 1.22 2.48
C TRP A 107 16.63 0.77 3.55
N HIS A 108 17.09 0.60 4.80
CA HIS A 108 16.25 0.23 5.93
C HIS A 108 15.20 1.29 6.25
N THR A 109 15.56 2.58 6.16
CA THR A 109 14.61 3.68 6.33
C THR A 109 13.58 3.69 5.21
N SER A 110 14.00 3.52 3.95
CA SER A 110 13.10 3.50 2.80
C SER A 110 12.07 2.39 2.93
N THR A 111 12.54 1.17 3.21
CA THR A 111 11.70 -0.01 3.37
C THR A 111 10.78 0.09 4.59
N SER A 112 11.30 0.49 5.75
CA SER A 112 10.54 0.47 7.01
C SER A 112 9.59 1.65 7.19
N VAL A 113 9.88 2.81 6.59
CA VAL A 113 9.09 4.04 6.78
C VAL A 113 8.18 4.33 5.59
N PHE A 114 8.64 4.11 4.36
CA PHE A 114 7.89 4.47 3.14
C PHE A 114 7.15 3.29 2.52
N PHE A 115 7.68 2.06 2.61
CA PHE A 115 6.98 0.86 2.14
C PHE A 115 6.16 0.19 3.26
N ALA A 116 6.74 0.01 4.45
CA ALA A 116 6.08 -0.60 5.59
C ALA A 116 5.33 0.44 6.46
N LEU A 117 4.31 1.07 5.89
CA LEU A 117 3.55 2.16 6.52
C LEU A 117 2.96 1.84 7.91
N ARG A 118 2.87 0.56 8.27
CA ARG A 118 2.34 0.09 9.56
C ARG A 118 3.36 0.13 10.71
N GLY A 119 4.63 0.36 10.42
CA GLY A 119 5.69 0.42 11.44
C GLY A 119 5.79 -0.87 12.27
N ILE A 120 5.71 -2.03 11.62
CA ILE A 120 5.83 -3.31 12.34
C ILE A 120 7.26 -3.40 12.88
N ASN A 121 7.37 -3.84 14.14
CA ASN A 121 8.61 -3.83 14.92
C ASN A 121 9.27 -2.46 15.16
N THR A 122 8.53 -1.36 14.99
CA THR A 122 9.02 -0.03 15.34
C THR A 122 8.28 0.57 16.53
N ALA A 123 8.85 1.62 17.13
CA ALA A 123 8.21 2.35 18.25
C ALA A 123 6.90 3.06 17.86
N TRP A 124 6.67 3.32 16.56
CA TRP A 124 5.48 4.00 16.03
C TRP A 124 4.51 3.05 15.33
N ARG A 125 4.53 1.77 15.73
CA ARG A 125 3.58 0.75 15.26
C ARG A 125 2.14 1.26 15.33
N VAL A 126 1.41 1.10 14.23
CA VAL A 126 -0.02 1.44 14.17
C VAL A 126 -0.79 0.60 15.20
N LYS A 127 -1.73 1.24 15.90
CA LYS A 127 -2.59 0.56 16.88
C LYS A 127 -3.62 -0.32 16.17
N ASN A 128 -4.00 -1.44 16.78
CA ASN A 128 -5.04 -2.39 16.32
C ASN A 128 -4.68 -3.24 15.10
N ILE A 129 -3.39 -3.52 14.88
CA ILE A 129 -2.97 -4.47 13.85
C ILE A 129 -3.68 -5.81 14.08
N PRO A 130 -4.33 -6.39 13.05
CA PRO A 130 -5.00 -7.66 13.17
C PRO A 130 -4.01 -8.75 13.56
N GLU A 131 -4.38 -9.59 14.53
CA GLU A 131 -3.55 -10.73 14.92
C GLU A 131 -3.58 -11.81 13.84
N HIS A 132 -2.51 -12.59 13.75
CA HIS A 132 -2.53 -13.79 12.93
C HIS A 132 -3.63 -14.76 13.38
N PRO A 133 -4.23 -15.54 12.47
CA PRO A 133 -5.23 -16.54 12.81
C PRO A 133 -4.79 -17.46 13.94
N LYS A 134 -5.71 -17.75 14.87
CA LYS A 134 -5.46 -18.52 16.10
C LYS A 134 -4.77 -19.87 15.87
N TYR A 135 -4.98 -20.51 14.71
CA TYR A 135 -4.32 -21.77 14.40
C TYR A 135 -2.83 -21.60 14.10
N LEU A 136 -2.41 -20.50 13.47
CA LEU A 136 -1.00 -20.19 13.23
C LEU A 136 -0.30 -19.81 14.54
N THR A 137 -0.96 -19.00 15.38
CA THR A 137 -0.40 -18.60 16.67
C THR A 137 -0.36 -19.74 17.68
N ARG A 138 -1.33 -20.67 17.65
CA ARG A 138 -1.30 -21.89 18.47
C ARG A 138 -0.15 -22.83 18.06
N GLN A 139 0.18 -22.87 16.77
CA GLN A 139 1.31 -23.65 16.26
C GLN A 139 2.65 -22.94 16.45
N ALA A 140 2.64 -21.65 16.82
CA ALA A 140 3.86 -20.89 17.03
C ALA A 140 4.59 -21.41 18.27
N LYS A 141 5.76 -22.00 18.06
CA LYS A 141 6.75 -22.30 19.09
C LYS A 141 8.04 -21.61 18.68
N PRO A 142 8.67 -20.82 19.56
CA PRO A 142 8.46 -19.37 19.77
C PRO A 142 8.10 -18.48 18.55
N ARG A 143 8.11 -18.98 17.31
CA ARG A 143 7.79 -18.23 16.08
C ARG A 143 6.78 -18.98 15.23
N ILE A 144 6.09 -18.28 14.33
CA ILE A 144 5.17 -18.85 13.36
C ILE A 144 5.98 -19.67 12.34
N PRO A 145 5.61 -20.94 12.06
CA PRO A 145 6.29 -21.74 11.06
C PRO A 145 6.16 -21.11 9.66
N ARG A 146 7.31 -20.85 9.02
CA ARG A 146 7.39 -20.22 7.69
C ARG A 146 6.58 -20.96 6.64
N THR A 147 6.65 -22.28 6.61
CA THR A 147 5.92 -23.11 5.65
C THR A 147 4.41 -22.96 5.79
N SER A 148 3.88 -23.06 7.01
CA SER A 148 2.44 -22.90 7.25
C SER A 148 1.93 -21.49 6.90
N PHE A 149 2.75 -20.46 7.18
CA PHE A 149 2.43 -19.10 6.74
C PHE A 149 2.40 -19.00 5.21
N LEU A 150 3.45 -19.44 4.52
CA LEU A 150 3.54 -19.36 3.05
C LEU A 150 2.44 -20.14 2.35
N VAL A 151 2.14 -21.37 2.80
CA VAL A 151 1.04 -22.19 2.26
C VAL A 151 -0.29 -21.45 2.40
N ARG A 152 -0.54 -20.84 3.57
CA ARG A 152 -1.75 -20.03 3.77
C ARG A 152 -1.79 -18.82 2.84
N GLN A 153 -0.70 -18.05 2.75
CA GLN A 153 -0.65 -16.88 1.88
C GLN A 153 -0.90 -17.26 0.42
N ALA A 154 -0.28 -18.34 -0.06
CA ALA A 154 -0.48 -18.86 -1.42
C ALA A 154 -1.91 -19.33 -1.66
N PHE A 155 -2.50 -20.08 -0.72
CA PHE A 155 -3.87 -20.56 -0.84
C PHE A 155 -4.89 -19.42 -0.88
N VAL A 156 -4.75 -18.44 0.01
CA VAL A 156 -5.67 -17.28 0.02
C VAL A 156 -5.46 -16.40 -1.21
N LEU A 157 -4.21 -16.19 -1.64
CA LEU A 157 -3.93 -15.45 -2.88
C LEU A 157 -4.54 -16.14 -4.11
N ALA A 158 -4.44 -17.47 -4.20
CA ALA A 158 -5.06 -18.24 -5.28
C ALA A 158 -6.59 -18.09 -5.26
N TRP A 159 -7.20 -18.15 -4.07
CA TRP A 159 -8.64 -17.89 -3.92
C TRP A 159 -9.03 -16.47 -4.34
N GLU A 160 -8.31 -15.45 -3.87
CA GLU A 160 -8.57 -14.05 -4.24
C GLU A 160 -8.40 -13.81 -5.73
N TYR A 161 -7.40 -14.43 -6.36
CA TYR A 161 -7.19 -14.38 -7.80
C TYR A 161 -8.39 -14.98 -8.54
N LEU A 162 -8.89 -16.15 -8.14
CA LEU A 162 -10.08 -16.76 -8.75
C LEU A 162 -11.32 -15.86 -8.61
N VAL A 163 -11.51 -15.24 -7.45
CA VAL A 163 -12.61 -14.28 -7.24
C VAL A 163 -12.49 -13.09 -8.18
N LEU A 164 -11.29 -12.51 -8.31
CA LEU A 164 -11.06 -11.39 -9.22
C LEU A 164 -11.21 -11.80 -10.69
N ASP A 165 -10.82 -13.01 -11.06
CA ASP A 165 -10.95 -13.54 -12.42
C ASP A 165 -12.43 -13.76 -12.80
N VAL A 166 -13.22 -14.36 -11.91
CA VAL A 166 -14.67 -14.50 -12.10
C VAL A 166 -15.34 -13.13 -12.22
N LEU A 167 -15.01 -12.18 -11.33
CA LEU A 167 -15.56 -10.82 -11.40
C LEU A 167 -15.15 -10.10 -12.69
N TYR A 168 -13.92 -10.31 -13.15
CA TYR A 168 -13.44 -9.78 -14.41
C TYR A 168 -14.21 -10.37 -15.59
N PHE A 169 -14.38 -11.69 -15.63
CA PHE A 169 -15.15 -12.38 -16.66
C PHE A 169 -16.61 -11.87 -16.70
N LEU A 170 -17.27 -11.77 -15.54
CA LEU A 170 -18.63 -11.22 -15.45
C LEU A 170 -18.69 -9.77 -15.93
N SER A 171 -17.66 -8.97 -15.66
CA SER A 171 -17.60 -7.57 -16.14
C SER A 171 -17.42 -7.44 -17.65
N LEU A 172 -16.87 -8.47 -18.32
CA LEU A 172 -16.79 -8.52 -19.77
C LEU A 172 -18.10 -8.95 -20.43
N GLN A 173 -18.92 -9.72 -19.71
CA GLN A 173 -20.23 -10.19 -20.19
C GLN A 173 -21.35 -9.17 -19.93
N ASP A 174 -21.10 -8.16 -19.10
CA ASP A 174 -22.07 -7.11 -18.82
C ASP A 174 -22.15 -6.11 -19.99
N ASP A 175 -23.20 -6.23 -20.80
CA ASP A 175 -23.56 -5.30 -21.87
C ASP A 175 -24.24 -4.02 -21.35
N SER A 176 -24.30 -3.83 -20.02
CA SER A 176 -24.91 -2.62 -19.46
C SER A 176 -24.17 -1.37 -19.94
N PRO A 177 -24.89 -0.28 -20.28
CA PRO A 177 -24.25 0.96 -20.69
C PRO A 177 -23.37 1.46 -19.54
N GLN A 178 -22.05 1.40 -19.75
CA GLN A 178 -21.09 1.88 -18.78
C GLN A 178 -21.37 3.34 -18.51
N VAL A 179 -21.90 3.65 -17.32
CA VAL A 179 -22.03 5.03 -16.87
C VAL A 179 -20.62 5.58 -16.87
N PRO A 180 -20.30 6.59 -17.71
CA PRO A 180 -18.96 7.14 -17.72
C PRO A 180 -18.67 7.63 -16.31
N LEU A 181 -17.72 6.99 -15.63
CA LEU A 181 -17.31 7.40 -14.28
C LEU A 181 -16.77 8.84 -14.29
N ALA A 182 -16.44 9.35 -15.49
CA ALA A 182 -15.99 10.70 -15.78
C ALA A 182 -17.11 11.74 -15.96
N ASP A 183 -18.39 11.35 -16.01
CA ASP A 183 -19.49 12.31 -15.99
C ASP A 183 -19.71 12.74 -14.53
N PHE A 184 -18.87 13.68 -14.05
CA PHE A 184 -18.90 14.32 -12.72
C PHE A 184 -20.17 15.13 -12.43
N LYS A 185 -21.27 14.82 -13.12
CA LYS A 185 -22.61 15.33 -12.84
C LYS A 185 -23.09 14.65 -11.55
N TYR A 186 -22.68 15.17 -10.41
CA TYR A 186 -23.18 14.75 -9.09
C TYR A 186 -24.44 15.51 -8.71
N PHE A 187 -24.56 16.76 -9.16
CA PHE A 187 -25.61 17.67 -8.71
C PHE A 187 -26.97 17.45 -9.39
N ASN A 188 -27.01 16.77 -10.55
CA ASN A 188 -28.24 16.63 -11.35
C ASN A 188 -28.54 15.14 -11.65
N VAL A 189 -28.70 14.36 -10.57
CA VAL A 189 -28.83 12.90 -10.62
C VAL A 189 -30.08 12.50 -9.85
N GLY A 190 -31.01 11.77 -10.50
CA GLY A 190 -32.20 11.27 -9.85
C GLY A 190 -31.89 10.28 -8.72
N ALA A 191 -32.78 10.18 -7.71
CA ALA A 191 -32.58 9.36 -6.52
C ALA A 191 -32.26 7.88 -6.81
N ALA A 192 -32.90 7.29 -7.82
CA ALA A 192 -32.63 5.90 -8.24
C ALA A 192 -31.22 5.72 -8.81
N ALA A 193 -30.70 6.72 -9.52
CA ALA A 193 -29.33 6.69 -10.04
C ALA A 193 -28.30 6.87 -8.92
N TRP A 194 -28.62 7.63 -7.86
CA TRP A 194 -27.82 7.68 -6.65
C TRP A 194 -27.75 6.34 -5.93
N GLY A 195 -28.88 5.65 -5.76
CA GLY A 195 -28.91 4.30 -5.18
C GLY A 195 -27.97 3.32 -5.90
N ARG A 196 -28.00 3.33 -7.24
CA ARG A 196 -27.07 2.53 -8.06
C ARG A 196 -25.61 2.95 -7.86
N ARG A 197 -25.30 4.25 -7.90
CA ARG A 197 -23.93 4.76 -7.74
C ARG A 197 -23.35 4.39 -6.37
N VAL A 198 -24.09 4.63 -5.30
CA VAL A 198 -23.67 4.29 -3.92
C VAL A 198 -23.45 2.80 -3.80
N SER A 199 -24.36 1.97 -4.31
CA SER A 199 -24.24 0.50 -4.25
C SER A 199 -23.00 0.01 -4.99
N VAL A 200 -22.78 0.47 -6.23
CA VAL A 200 -21.60 0.11 -7.02
C VAL A 200 -20.32 0.58 -6.33
N SER A 201 -20.28 1.80 -5.78
CA SER A 201 -19.12 2.31 -5.06
C SER A 201 -18.80 1.49 -3.81
N LEU A 202 -19.82 1.15 -3.01
CA LEU A 202 -19.64 0.33 -1.80
C LEU A 202 -19.16 -1.08 -2.15
N ILE A 203 -19.80 -1.76 -3.09
CA ILE A 203 -19.41 -3.11 -3.52
C ILE A 203 -17.98 -3.09 -4.09
N THR A 204 -17.67 -2.11 -4.94
CA THR A 204 -16.34 -1.97 -5.52
C THR A 204 -15.28 -1.77 -4.44
N TRP A 205 -15.53 -0.91 -3.45
CA TRP A 205 -14.53 -0.66 -2.39
C TRP A 205 -14.39 -1.81 -1.39
N PHE A 206 -15.51 -2.24 -0.80
CA PHE A 206 -15.50 -3.24 0.27
C PHE A 206 -15.16 -4.65 -0.22
N TRP A 207 -15.36 -4.92 -1.51
CA TRP A 207 -15.08 -6.21 -2.11
C TRP A 207 -13.89 -6.12 -3.07
N VAL A 208 -14.05 -5.50 -4.24
CA VAL A 208 -13.06 -5.57 -5.33
C VAL A 208 -11.73 -4.90 -4.95
N VAL A 209 -11.78 -3.68 -4.41
CA VAL A 209 -10.58 -2.93 -4.04
C VAL A 209 -9.90 -3.57 -2.84
N ARG A 210 -10.67 -3.96 -1.82
CA ARG A 210 -10.14 -4.67 -0.65
C ARG A 210 -9.41 -5.95 -1.05
N VAL A 211 -10.04 -6.82 -1.83
CA VAL A 211 -9.43 -8.06 -2.33
C VAL A 211 -8.16 -7.76 -3.12
N LEU A 212 -8.20 -6.78 -4.05
CA LEU A 212 -7.00 -6.44 -4.83
C LEU A 212 -5.83 -5.96 -3.95
N ILE A 213 -6.10 -5.11 -2.96
CA ILE A 213 -5.05 -4.63 -2.05
C ILE A 213 -4.52 -5.80 -1.20
N ASP A 214 -5.38 -6.68 -0.70
CA ASP A 214 -4.96 -7.85 0.07
C ASP A 214 -4.11 -8.79 -0.81
N SER A 215 -4.49 -9.03 -2.06
CA SER A 215 -3.71 -9.88 -2.98
C SER A 215 -2.31 -9.34 -3.25
N ILE A 216 -2.17 -8.04 -3.48
CA ILE A 216 -0.85 -7.39 -3.66
C ILE A 216 -0.03 -7.54 -2.38
N TYR A 217 -0.64 -7.34 -1.21
CA TYR A 217 0.02 -7.52 0.07
C TYR A 217 0.49 -8.96 0.30
N ARG A 218 -0.36 -9.95 0.01
CA ARG A 218 -0.04 -11.39 0.13
C ARG A 218 1.06 -11.82 -0.83
N ALA A 219 1.01 -11.35 -2.08
CA ALA A 219 2.07 -11.60 -3.05
C ALA A 219 3.41 -11.02 -2.57
N SER A 220 3.38 -9.82 -1.99
CA SER A 220 4.57 -9.18 -1.41
C SER A 220 5.09 -9.98 -0.20
N ALA A 221 4.19 -10.45 0.68
CA ALA A 221 4.56 -11.29 1.82
C ALA A 221 5.18 -12.64 1.39
N LEU A 222 4.69 -13.26 0.32
CA LEU A 222 5.27 -14.49 -0.23
C LEU A 222 6.70 -14.27 -0.72
N VAL A 223 6.94 -13.17 -1.43
CA VAL A 223 8.28 -12.79 -1.89
C VAL A 223 9.18 -12.49 -0.70
N ALA A 224 8.72 -11.67 0.23
CA ALA A 224 9.53 -11.21 1.35
C ALA A 224 9.90 -12.34 2.33
N VAL A 225 8.92 -13.13 2.78
CA VAL A 225 9.15 -14.24 3.72
C VAL A 225 9.78 -15.45 3.01
N GLY A 226 9.45 -15.67 1.73
CA GLY A 226 9.96 -16.79 0.95
C GLY A 226 11.38 -16.60 0.43
N LEU A 227 11.73 -15.37 0.00
CA LEU A 227 13.01 -15.07 -0.67
C LEU A 227 13.89 -14.07 0.11
N CYS A 228 13.30 -13.10 0.80
CA CYS A 228 14.03 -12.00 1.45
C CYS A 228 14.31 -12.23 2.94
N SER A 229 14.05 -13.42 3.47
CA SER A 229 14.30 -13.82 4.86
C SER A 229 13.46 -13.13 5.95
N ASP A 230 12.46 -12.33 5.58
CA ASP A 230 11.52 -11.71 6.52
C ASP A 230 10.84 -12.77 7.40
N ALA A 231 10.48 -12.39 8.63
CA ALA A 231 9.73 -13.26 9.51
C ALA A 231 8.22 -13.17 9.19
N PRO A 232 7.45 -14.27 9.29
CA PRO A 232 6.00 -14.22 9.14
C PRO A 232 5.29 -13.17 10.01
N GLU A 233 5.85 -12.91 11.20
CA GLU A 233 5.36 -11.92 12.17
C GLU A 233 5.46 -10.48 11.67
N ASP A 234 6.35 -10.23 10.71
CA ASP A 234 6.53 -8.91 10.08
C ASP A 234 5.41 -8.63 9.05
N TRP A 235 4.59 -9.65 8.76
CA TRP A 235 3.53 -9.62 7.75
C TRP A 235 2.14 -10.05 8.32
N PRO A 236 1.62 -9.33 9.33
CA PRO A 236 0.29 -9.56 9.90
C PRO A 236 -0.81 -9.29 8.86
N PRO A 237 -2.02 -9.88 9.02
CA PRO A 237 -3.11 -9.67 8.08
C PRO A 237 -3.37 -8.18 7.78
N LEU A 238 -3.58 -7.85 6.51
CA LEU A 238 -3.77 -6.47 6.11
C LEU A 238 -5.08 -5.91 6.66
N PHE A 239 -6.15 -6.67 6.58
CA PHE A 239 -7.46 -6.25 7.05
C PHE A 239 -7.95 -7.06 8.25
N GLY A 240 -8.76 -6.43 9.10
CA GLY A 240 -9.51 -7.10 10.15
C GLY A 240 -10.66 -7.96 9.61
N SER A 241 -11.40 -8.59 10.53
CA SER A 241 -12.61 -9.36 10.19
C SER A 241 -13.66 -8.47 9.51
N MET A 242 -14.29 -8.96 8.44
CA MET A 242 -15.41 -8.26 7.80
C MET A 242 -16.63 -8.15 8.73
N TRP A 243 -16.79 -9.09 9.66
CA TRP A 243 -17.88 -9.09 10.63
C TRP A 243 -17.77 -7.95 11.64
N ASP A 244 -16.56 -7.46 11.88
CA ASP A 244 -16.28 -6.40 12.85
C ASP A 244 -16.05 -5.04 12.18
N ALA A 245 -16.25 -4.93 10.86
CA ALA A 245 -15.94 -3.74 10.06
C ALA A 245 -16.98 -2.60 10.18
N TYR A 246 -17.56 -2.40 11.36
CA TYR A 246 -18.51 -1.31 11.67
C TYR A 246 -17.82 0.01 12.05
N THR A 247 -16.48 0.03 12.14
CA THR A 247 -15.67 1.25 12.24
C THR A 247 -14.53 1.22 11.23
N LEU A 248 -14.05 2.40 10.80
CA LEU A 248 -12.88 2.50 9.92
C LEU A 248 -11.65 1.82 10.52
N ARG A 249 -11.49 1.91 11.85
CA ARG A 249 -10.42 1.24 12.59
C ARG A 249 -10.50 -0.26 12.34
N ASN A 250 -11.58 -0.92 12.78
CA ASN A 250 -11.72 -2.37 12.62
C ASN A 250 -11.67 -2.87 11.16
N PHE A 251 -12.11 -2.06 10.19
CA PHE A 251 -11.98 -2.39 8.78
C PHE A 251 -10.51 -2.55 8.37
N TRP A 252 -9.67 -1.59 8.74
CA TRP A 252 -8.22 -1.58 8.44
C TRP A 252 -7.39 -2.38 9.45
N GLY A 253 -7.93 -2.64 10.64
CA GLY A 253 -7.21 -3.03 11.85
C GLY A 253 -7.08 -1.83 12.80
#